data_AF-A0AAW8DN31-F1
#
_entry.id   AF-A0AAW8DN31-F1
#
_cell.length_a   1.000
_cell.length_b   1.000
_cell.length_c   1.000
_cell.angle_alpha   90.00
_cell.angle_beta   90.00
_cell.angle_gamma   90.00
#
_symmetry.space_group_name_H-M   'P 1'
#
loop_
_entity.id
_entity.type
_entity.pdbx_description
1 polymer ?
#
loop_
_entity_poly.entity_id
_entity_poly.type
_entity_poly.pdbx_seq_one_letter_code
_entity_poly.pdbx_strand_id
1 'polypeptide(L)'
;MKRSPLNQGAAHASALAGAAPEDYVVVDELGDFTYYPSKTAMLEDLEYVEEAASILDRAGNNFHLTLEEGRKLTLGSSFGRVEFTWLRQTWISDRRREPQAHRLLRLYPTTLDALLAGIFETLSLELASGATGSPWVLDVAGEETHCATLREVDGLLARMDHLERIAVRDPFGHDYRPIRHATHRLHAPGAGAIYYVEIEPQSEEAQQRPEESEHLP
;
A
#
# COMPACT_ATOMS: atom_id res chain seq x y z
N MET A 1 3.43 -52.89 -42.54
CA MET A 1 2.33 -52.00 -42.97
C MET A 1 1.97 -51.11 -41.77
N LYS A 2 2.58 -49.93 -41.65
CA LYS A 2 2.00 -48.60 -41.95
C LYS A 2 0.64 -48.33 -41.28
N ARG A 3 0.64 -47.47 -40.24
CA ARG A 3 -0.29 -46.34 -40.06
C ARG A 3 0.33 -45.26 -39.15
N SER A 4 0.75 -44.16 -39.77
CA SER A 4 0.61 -42.76 -39.27
C SER A 4 -0.43 -42.10 -40.21
N PRO A 5 -1.06 -40.93 -39.95
CA PRO A 5 -0.64 -39.76 -39.13
C PRO A 5 -1.79 -39.21 -38.24
N LEU A 6 -1.67 -38.19 -37.37
CA LEU A 6 -1.60 -36.71 -37.55
C LEU A 6 -1.57 -36.15 -36.10
N ASN A 7 -0.58 -35.34 -35.70
CA ASN A 7 -0.53 -33.87 -35.76
C ASN A 7 -1.80 -33.12 -35.29
N GLN A 8 -1.71 -32.53 -34.10
CA GLN A 8 -2.33 -31.31 -33.57
C GLN A 8 -1.80 -31.22 -32.12
N GLY A 9 -1.24 -30.14 -31.60
CA GLY A 9 -1.29 -28.73 -31.92
C GLY A 9 -0.97 -28.04 -30.59
N ALA A 10 -0.13 -27.02 -30.66
CA ALA A 10 0.36 -26.22 -29.54
C ALA A 10 -0.63 -26.01 -28.38
N ALA A 11 -0.17 -26.29 -27.16
CA ALA A 11 -0.51 -25.41 -26.03
C ALA A 11 0.70 -24.50 -25.84
N HIS A 12 0.66 -23.37 -26.55
CA HIS A 12 1.35 -22.17 -26.13
C HIS A 12 1.06 -21.98 -24.63
N ALA A 13 2.07 -22.13 -23.78
CA ALA A 13 2.06 -21.42 -22.52
C ALA A 13 2.14 -19.94 -22.90
N SER A 14 0.96 -19.35 -23.15
CA SER A 14 0.80 -17.91 -23.11
C SER A 14 1.29 -17.49 -21.73
N ALA A 15 2.51 -16.96 -21.68
CA ALA A 15 2.88 -16.00 -20.67
C ALA A 15 1.82 -14.90 -20.76
N LEU A 16 0.83 -14.98 -19.90
CA LEU A 16 -0.16 -13.93 -19.71
C LEU A 16 0.61 -12.67 -19.35
N ALA A 17 0.63 -11.73 -20.30
CA ALA A 17 1.05 -10.37 -20.05
C ALA A 17 0.24 -9.83 -18.86
N GLY A 18 0.95 -9.39 -17.81
CA GLY A 18 0.34 -8.79 -16.62
C GLY A 18 0.12 -9.74 -15.44
N ALA A 19 1.02 -10.72 -15.20
CA ALA A 19 1.07 -11.33 -13.87
C ALA A 19 1.30 -10.20 -12.84
N ALA A 20 0.39 -10.08 -11.88
CA ALA A 20 0.59 -9.19 -10.74
C ALA A 20 1.95 -9.52 -10.10
N PRO A 21 2.69 -8.52 -9.60
CA PRO A 21 3.91 -8.80 -8.87
C PRO A 21 3.63 -9.84 -7.79
N GLU A 22 4.44 -10.90 -7.73
CA GLU A 22 4.42 -11.87 -6.63
C GLU A 22 5.11 -11.26 -5.41
N ASP A 23 4.55 -10.14 -4.94
CA ASP A 23 4.93 -9.52 -3.70
C ASP A 23 4.17 -10.15 -2.53
N TYR A 24 4.75 -10.01 -1.35
CA TYR A 24 4.28 -10.65 -0.13
C TYR A 24 4.27 -9.66 1.02
N VAL A 25 3.35 -9.88 1.95
CA VAL A 25 3.32 -9.21 3.24
C VAL A 25 3.49 -10.27 4.31
N VAL A 26 4.49 -10.11 5.16
CA VAL A 26 4.71 -10.95 6.33
C VAL A 26 4.15 -10.24 7.55
N VAL A 27 3.39 -10.98 8.36
CA VAL A 27 2.96 -10.58 9.69
C VAL A 27 3.71 -11.44 10.68
N ASP A 28 4.51 -10.81 11.54
CA ASP A 28 5.29 -11.53 12.56
C ASP A 28 4.43 -11.91 13.77
N GLU A 29 5.05 -12.53 14.78
CA GLU A 29 4.35 -12.93 16.02
C GLU A 29 3.84 -11.75 16.86
N LEU A 30 4.42 -10.56 16.72
CA LEU A 30 4.00 -9.33 17.39
C LEU A 30 2.88 -8.61 16.61
N GLY A 31 2.60 -9.08 15.39
CA GLY A 31 1.65 -8.50 14.47
C GLY A 31 2.19 -7.27 13.75
N ASP A 32 3.52 -7.14 13.59
CA ASP A 32 4.16 -6.14 12.75
C ASP A 32 4.10 -6.58 11.28
N PHE A 33 3.85 -5.63 10.36
CA PHE A 33 3.72 -5.91 8.94
C PHE A 33 4.98 -5.51 8.17
N THR A 34 5.55 -6.45 7.41
CA THR A 34 6.70 -6.20 6.52
C THR A 34 6.36 -6.54 5.08
N TYR A 35 6.65 -5.62 4.16
CA TYR A 35 6.45 -5.81 2.72
C TYR A 35 7.71 -6.32 2.03
N TYR A 36 7.53 -7.31 1.16
CA TYR A 36 8.58 -7.86 0.32
C TYR A 36 8.18 -7.82 -1.15
N PRO A 37 8.98 -7.22 -2.04
CA PRO A 37 8.65 -7.09 -3.46
C PRO A 37 8.74 -8.42 -4.23
N SER A 38 9.27 -9.47 -3.61
CA SER A 38 9.36 -10.81 -4.21
C SER A 38 9.51 -11.89 -3.13
N LYS A 39 9.14 -13.13 -3.49
CA LYS A 39 9.42 -14.32 -2.68
C LYS A 39 10.91 -14.46 -2.31
N THR A 40 11.81 -14.15 -3.25
CA THR A 40 13.25 -14.26 -3.02
C THR A 40 13.72 -13.28 -1.94
N ALA A 41 13.32 -12.00 -2.05
CA ALA A 41 13.66 -10.99 -1.06
C ALA A 41 13.17 -11.38 0.35
N MET A 42 11.96 -11.93 0.43
CA MET A 42 11.40 -12.44 1.69
C MET A 42 12.21 -13.59 2.28
N LEU A 43 12.54 -14.60 1.48
CA LEU A 43 13.29 -15.79 1.97
C LEU A 43 14.77 -15.50 2.26
N GLU A 44 15.31 -14.39 1.74
CA GLU A 44 16.67 -13.93 2.06
C GLU A 44 16.73 -13.15 3.38
N ASP A 45 15.62 -12.51 3.79
CA ASP A 45 15.52 -11.73 5.02
C ASP A 45 15.14 -12.57 6.24
N LEU A 46 14.27 -13.58 6.06
CA LEU A 46 13.77 -14.41 7.15
C LEU A 46 14.76 -15.53 7.54
N GLU A 47 14.93 -15.74 8.84
CA GLU A 47 15.90 -16.69 9.41
C GLU A 47 15.24 -17.99 9.93
N TYR A 48 14.01 -17.91 10.43
CA TYR A 48 13.33 -19.03 11.09
C TYR A 48 11.89 -19.24 10.61
N VAL A 49 11.40 -20.48 10.73
CA VAL A 49 10.02 -20.82 10.32
C VAL A 49 8.97 -20.10 11.18
N GLU A 50 9.27 -19.89 12.45
CA GLU A 50 8.35 -19.29 13.45
C GLU A 50 8.34 -17.75 13.38
N GLU A 51 9.21 -17.14 12.59
CA GLU A 51 9.30 -15.68 12.47
C GLU A 51 8.06 -15.04 11.83
N ALA A 52 7.33 -15.81 11.02
CA ALA A 52 6.11 -15.37 10.36
C ALA A 52 4.87 -16.06 10.96
N ALA A 53 4.04 -15.30 11.67
CA ALA A 53 2.70 -15.76 12.07
C ALA A 53 1.78 -15.94 10.86
N SER A 54 1.96 -15.12 9.82
CA SER A 54 1.22 -15.22 8.56
C SER A 54 2.03 -14.62 7.40
N ILE A 55 1.96 -15.25 6.23
CA ILE A 55 2.53 -14.70 4.99
C ILE A 55 1.42 -14.59 3.98
N LEU A 56 1.20 -13.41 3.43
CA LEU A 56 0.06 -13.09 2.58
C LEU A 56 0.52 -12.71 1.18
N ASP A 57 -0.20 -13.19 0.16
CA ASP A 57 -0.14 -12.61 -1.19
C ASP A 57 -1.28 -11.60 -1.42
N ARG A 58 -1.30 -10.94 -2.58
CA ARG A 58 -2.35 -9.97 -2.94
C ARG A 58 -3.77 -10.55 -3.01
N ALA A 59 -3.91 -11.85 -3.25
CA ALA A 59 -5.22 -12.52 -3.24
C ALA A 59 -5.67 -12.88 -1.81
N GLY A 60 -4.81 -12.66 -0.81
CA GLY A 60 -5.04 -13.00 0.59
C GLY A 60 -4.84 -14.47 0.88
N ASN A 61 -4.17 -15.22 -0.01
CA ASN A 61 -3.72 -16.57 0.31
C ASN A 61 -2.68 -16.49 1.42
N ASN A 62 -2.82 -17.38 2.40
CA ASN A 62 -1.95 -17.44 3.56
C ASN A 62 -1.00 -18.63 3.44
N PHE A 63 0.27 -18.37 3.72
CA PHE A 63 1.37 -19.31 3.57
C PHE A 63 2.17 -19.39 4.89
N HIS A 64 2.84 -20.52 5.08
CA HIS A 64 3.78 -20.74 6.17
C HIS A 64 5.15 -21.03 5.59
N LEU A 65 6.19 -20.75 6.37
CA LEU A 65 7.53 -21.19 6.03
C LEU A 65 7.69 -22.68 6.34
N THR A 66 8.50 -23.34 5.54
CA THR A 66 8.91 -24.73 5.77
C THR A 66 10.41 -24.85 5.55
N LEU A 67 11.01 -25.85 6.19
CA LEU A 67 12.40 -26.24 5.93
C LEU A 67 12.42 -27.41 4.96
N GLU A 68 13.11 -27.23 3.84
CA GLU A 68 13.44 -28.33 2.93
C GLU A 68 14.67 -29.11 3.46
N GLU A 69 14.90 -30.31 2.91
CA GLU A 69 16.12 -31.09 3.16
C GLU A 69 17.37 -30.20 2.95
N GLY A 70 18.20 -30.08 3.98
CA GLY A 70 19.37 -29.18 3.97
C GLY A 70 19.20 -27.86 4.72
N ARG A 71 18.12 -27.68 5.50
CA ARG A 71 17.84 -26.48 6.33
C ARG A 71 17.65 -25.19 5.53
N LYS A 72 17.18 -25.30 4.29
CA LYS A 72 16.84 -24.14 3.48
C LYS A 72 15.38 -23.75 3.75
N LEU A 73 15.15 -22.49 4.07
CA LEU A 73 13.80 -21.93 4.19
C LEU A 73 13.12 -21.87 2.82
N THR A 74 11.87 -22.31 2.78
CA THR A 74 11.02 -22.26 1.60
C THR A 74 9.61 -21.82 1.99
N LEU A 75 8.90 -21.22 1.04
CA LEU A 75 7.48 -20.92 1.21
C LEU A 75 6.66 -22.18 0.91
N GLY A 76 5.89 -22.65 1.89
CA GLY A 76 4.99 -23.78 1.75
C GLY A 76 3.81 -23.49 0.83
N SER A 77 2.94 -24.48 0.65
CA SER A 77 1.67 -24.29 -0.07
C SER A 77 0.71 -23.41 0.73
N SER A 78 -0.12 -22.63 0.03
CA SER A 78 -1.21 -21.89 0.68
C SER A 78 -2.11 -22.85 1.47
N PHE A 79 -2.45 -22.45 2.69
CA PHE A 79 -3.34 -23.21 3.58
C PHE A 79 -4.72 -22.58 3.73
N GLY A 80 -5.06 -21.61 2.87
CA GLY A 80 -6.37 -20.95 2.85
C GLY A 80 -6.25 -19.44 2.72
N ARG A 81 -7.39 -18.75 2.71
CA ARG A 81 -7.41 -17.28 2.77
C ARG A 81 -7.30 -16.79 4.21
N VAL A 82 -6.65 -15.65 4.40
CA VAL A 82 -6.61 -14.97 5.68
C VAL A 82 -8.02 -14.53 6.11
N GLU A 83 -8.28 -14.60 7.41
CA GLU A 83 -9.57 -14.18 7.98
C GLU A 83 -9.60 -12.64 8.09
N PHE A 84 -10.70 -12.04 7.63
CA PHE A 84 -10.84 -10.59 7.52
C PHE A 84 -10.77 -9.85 8.86
N THR A 85 -11.46 -10.37 9.88
CA THR A 85 -11.55 -9.75 11.20
C THR A 85 -10.19 -9.74 11.88
N TRP A 86 -9.46 -10.85 11.82
CA TRP A 86 -8.09 -11.00 12.31
C TRP A 86 -7.18 -10.00 11.60
N LEU A 87 -7.12 -10.02 10.26
CA LEU A 87 -6.25 -9.12 9.49
C LEU A 87 -6.53 -7.65 9.82
N ARG A 88 -7.82 -7.29 9.90
CA ARG A 88 -8.24 -5.93 10.24
C ARG A 88 -7.79 -5.53 11.65
N GLN A 89 -7.96 -6.41 12.64
CA GLN A 89 -7.57 -6.12 14.02
C GLN A 89 -6.05 -6.03 14.17
N THR A 90 -5.30 -6.92 13.54
CA THR A 90 -3.83 -6.90 13.55
C THR A 90 -3.33 -5.62 12.90
N TRP A 91 -3.86 -5.25 11.73
CA TRP A 91 -3.48 -4.00 11.04
C TRP A 91 -3.79 -2.74 11.86
N ILE A 92 -4.95 -2.70 12.54
CA ILE A 92 -5.28 -1.59 13.45
C ILE A 92 -4.30 -1.52 14.63
N SER A 93 -3.88 -2.67 15.15
CA SER A 93 -3.00 -2.76 16.31
C SER A 93 -1.59 -2.30 15.95
N ASP A 94 -1.09 -2.73 14.81
CA ASP A 94 0.21 -2.32 14.25
C ASP A 94 0.31 -0.80 14.08
N ARG A 95 -0.67 -0.21 13.37
CA ARG A 95 -0.76 1.25 13.18
C ARG A 95 -0.86 2.05 14.47
N ARG A 96 -1.37 1.47 15.55
CA ARG A 96 -1.44 2.11 16.88
C ARG A 96 -0.13 2.00 17.64
N ARG A 97 0.58 0.87 17.49
CA ARG A 97 1.86 0.61 18.13
C ARG A 97 2.95 1.49 17.52
N GLU A 98 3.01 1.59 16.19
CA GLU A 98 4.04 2.35 15.48
C GLU A 98 3.48 3.42 14.51
N PRO A 99 2.83 4.49 15.01
CA PRO A 99 2.19 5.49 14.15
C PRO A 99 3.12 6.19 13.16
N GLN A 100 4.43 6.27 13.48
CA GLN A 100 5.42 6.91 12.62
C GLN A 100 5.82 6.03 11.42
N ALA A 101 5.67 4.71 11.54
CA ALA A 101 5.83 3.79 10.41
C ALA A 101 4.63 3.85 9.46
N HIS A 102 3.45 4.23 9.97
CA HIS A 102 2.19 4.25 9.22
C HIS A 102 1.59 5.65 9.08
N ARG A 103 2.23 6.48 8.26
CA ARG A 103 1.87 7.89 8.07
C ARG A 103 0.74 8.09 7.06
N LEU A 104 0.49 7.12 6.20
CA LEU A 104 -0.65 7.12 5.27
C LEU A 104 -1.91 6.61 5.97
N LEU A 105 -2.80 7.53 6.32
CA LEU A 105 -4.02 7.24 7.06
C LEU A 105 -5.20 7.05 6.11
N ARG A 106 -5.28 5.85 5.53
CA ARG A 106 -6.36 5.46 4.61
C ARG A 106 -7.72 5.29 5.29
N LEU A 107 -8.77 5.52 4.51
CA LEU A 107 -10.15 5.20 4.85
C LEU A 107 -10.29 3.71 5.12
N TYR A 108 -11.13 3.35 6.09
CA TYR A 108 -11.23 1.97 6.54
C TYR A 108 -12.01 1.11 5.55
N PRO A 109 -11.38 0.08 4.95
CA PRO A 109 -12.04 -0.81 4.01
C PRO A 109 -13.04 -1.72 4.73
N THR A 110 -14.12 -2.07 4.03
CA THR A 110 -15.22 -2.92 4.53
C THR A 110 -15.15 -4.35 4.01
N THR A 111 -14.23 -4.65 3.08
CA THR A 111 -14.04 -5.98 2.50
C THR A 111 -12.60 -6.44 2.65
N LEU A 112 -12.37 -7.75 2.61
CA LEU A 112 -11.02 -8.34 2.68
C LEU A 112 -10.14 -7.88 1.51
N ASP A 113 -10.67 -7.90 0.29
CA ASP A 113 -9.90 -7.56 -0.90
C ASP A 113 -9.46 -6.09 -0.87
N ALA A 114 -10.33 -5.18 -0.44
CA ALA A 114 -9.99 -3.77 -0.27
C ALA A 114 -8.99 -3.54 0.88
N LEU A 115 -9.07 -4.33 1.96
CA LEU A 115 -8.09 -4.28 3.04
C LEU A 115 -6.71 -4.74 2.59
N LEU A 116 -6.63 -5.86 1.87
CA LEU A 116 -5.37 -6.37 1.33
C LEU A 116 -4.77 -5.37 0.33
N ALA A 117 -5.56 -4.88 -0.63
CA ALA A 117 -5.11 -3.84 -1.55
C ALA A 117 -4.54 -2.63 -0.78
N GLY A 118 -5.29 -2.14 0.22
CA GLY A 118 -4.87 -1.03 1.06
C GLY A 118 -3.55 -1.28 1.79
N ILE A 119 -3.36 -2.46 2.37
CA ILE A 119 -2.12 -2.83 3.09
C ILE A 119 -0.94 -2.89 2.12
N PHE A 120 -1.06 -3.63 1.02
CA PHE A 120 0.03 -3.79 0.04
C PHE A 120 0.45 -2.46 -0.56
N GLU A 121 -0.52 -1.62 -0.93
CA GLU A 121 -0.24 -0.30 -1.46
C GLU A 121 0.43 0.60 -0.42
N THR A 122 -0.14 0.69 0.80
CA THR A 122 0.41 1.51 1.89
C THR A 122 1.85 1.13 2.20
N LEU A 123 2.12 -0.17 2.44
CA LEU A 123 3.46 -0.63 2.76
C LEU A 123 4.42 -0.44 1.59
N SER A 124 3.97 -0.66 0.35
CA SER A 124 4.82 -0.40 -0.82
C SER A 124 5.22 1.08 -0.93
N LEU A 125 4.32 2.00 -0.61
CA LEU A 125 4.54 3.44 -0.66
C LEU A 125 5.43 3.95 0.49
N GLU A 126 5.26 3.40 1.69
CA GLU A 126 6.02 3.78 2.88
C GLU A 126 7.45 3.21 2.82
N LEU A 127 7.64 2.02 2.23
CA LEU A 127 8.93 1.38 2.06
C LEU A 127 9.69 1.88 0.80
N ALA A 128 8.97 2.35 -0.23
CA ALA A 128 9.54 2.79 -1.49
C ALA A 128 10.48 3.99 -1.32
N SER A 129 11.74 3.67 -1.09
CA SER A 129 12.87 4.59 -1.28
C SER A 129 13.12 4.91 -2.76
N GLY A 130 12.44 4.21 -3.68
CA GLY A 130 12.55 4.36 -5.12
C GLY A 130 11.23 4.76 -5.78
N ALA A 131 11.32 5.28 -7.01
CA ALA A 131 10.16 5.72 -7.77
C ALA A 131 9.21 4.55 -8.05
N THR A 132 7.93 4.72 -7.70
CA THR A 132 6.83 3.89 -8.18
C THR A 132 6.58 4.14 -9.66
N GLY A 133 5.89 3.21 -10.34
CA GLY A 133 5.58 3.33 -11.78
C GLY A 133 4.79 4.60 -12.16
N SER A 134 4.10 5.20 -11.18
CA SER A 134 3.46 6.52 -11.27
C SER A 134 4.04 7.44 -10.20
N PRO A 135 4.20 8.76 -10.47
CA PRO A 135 4.66 9.71 -9.46
C PRO A 135 3.56 10.03 -8.44
N TRP A 136 3.98 10.51 -7.28
CA TRP A 136 3.12 11.28 -6.38
C TRP A 136 2.80 12.63 -7.01
N VAL A 137 1.60 13.15 -6.77
CA VAL A 137 1.19 14.49 -7.23
C VAL A 137 0.91 15.36 -6.01
N LEU A 138 1.59 16.49 -5.93
CA LEU A 138 1.38 17.52 -4.92
C LEU A 138 0.65 18.69 -5.60
N ASP A 139 -0.60 18.94 -5.23
CA ASP A 139 -1.38 20.09 -5.69
C ASP A 139 -1.38 21.18 -4.62
N VAL A 140 -0.83 22.34 -4.98
CA VAL A 140 -0.89 23.55 -4.18
C VAL A 140 -1.71 24.61 -4.94
N ALA A 141 -2.98 24.76 -4.57
CA ALA A 141 -3.87 25.78 -5.14
C ALA A 141 -4.01 25.71 -6.69
N GLY A 142 -3.99 24.50 -7.26
CA GLY A 142 -4.12 24.23 -8.68
C GLY A 142 -2.79 24.09 -9.42
N GLU A 143 -1.65 24.27 -8.75
CA GLU A 143 -0.32 24.00 -9.31
C GLU A 143 0.15 22.60 -8.89
N GLU A 144 0.22 21.69 -9.86
CA GLU A 144 0.67 20.31 -9.65
C GLU A 144 2.19 20.20 -9.74
N THR A 145 2.79 19.54 -8.75
CA THR A 145 4.19 19.14 -8.73
C THR A 145 4.28 17.61 -8.63
N HIS A 146 5.02 16.98 -9.53
CA HIS A 146 5.22 15.53 -9.52
C HIS A 146 6.47 15.16 -8.71
N CYS A 147 6.30 14.26 -7.74
CA CYS A 147 7.36 13.77 -6.88
C CYS A 147 7.54 12.26 -7.11
N ALA A 148 8.78 11.78 -7.11
CA ALA A 148 9.07 10.36 -7.31
C ALA A 148 8.76 9.53 -6.05
N THR A 149 8.92 10.13 -4.86
CA THR A 149 8.80 9.42 -3.58
C THR A 149 8.05 10.24 -2.53
N LEU A 150 7.51 9.56 -1.52
CA LEU A 150 6.90 10.22 -0.35
C LEU A 150 7.90 11.12 0.38
N ARG A 151 9.19 10.76 0.38
CA ARG A 151 10.26 11.57 0.97
C ARG A 151 10.45 12.91 0.26
N GLU A 152 10.29 12.96 -1.06
CA GLU A 152 10.33 14.21 -1.81
C GLU A 152 9.13 15.10 -1.48
N VAL A 153 7.93 14.50 -1.38
CA VAL A 153 6.73 15.19 -0.90
C VAL A 153 6.98 15.79 0.48
N ASP A 154 7.50 15.00 1.42
CA ASP A 154 7.87 15.47 2.77
C ASP A 154 8.84 16.67 2.72
N GLY A 155 9.85 16.61 1.86
CA GLY A 155 10.84 17.67 1.70
C GLY A 155 10.26 18.99 1.18
N LEU A 156 9.28 18.91 0.28
CA LEU A 156 8.55 20.09 -0.21
C LEU A 156 7.61 20.64 0.87
N LEU A 157 6.81 19.77 1.50
CA LEU A 157 5.86 20.15 2.55
C LEU A 157 6.56 20.71 3.79
N ALA A 158 7.77 20.26 4.11
CA ALA A 158 8.54 20.77 5.26
C ALA A 158 8.80 22.29 5.19
N ARG A 159 8.81 22.88 3.99
CA ARG A 159 9.06 24.31 3.76
C ARG A 159 7.78 25.14 3.62
N MET A 160 6.62 24.49 3.66
CA MET A 160 5.33 25.13 3.44
C MET A 160 4.60 25.36 4.76
N ASP A 161 4.09 26.58 4.90
CA ASP A 161 3.07 26.93 5.87
C ASP A 161 1.68 26.64 5.26
N HIS A 162 0.66 26.41 6.10
CA HIS A 162 -0.74 26.18 5.67
C HIS A 162 -1.01 24.90 4.87
N LEU A 163 -0.71 23.74 5.46
CA LEU A 163 -0.95 22.43 4.84
C LEU A 163 -2.44 22.15 4.54
N GLU A 164 -3.37 22.85 5.19
CA GLU A 164 -4.81 22.69 5.00
C GLU A 164 -5.29 22.98 3.56
N ARG A 165 -4.48 23.68 2.75
CA ARG A 165 -4.80 24.00 1.35
C ARG A 165 -4.20 23.03 0.33
N ILE A 166 -3.37 22.10 0.79
CA ILE A 166 -2.58 21.22 -0.07
C ILE A 166 -3.28 19.88 -0.25
N ALA A 167 -3.34 19.35 -1.46
CA ALA A 167 -3.75 17.97 -1.73
C ALA A 167 -2.55 17.16 -2.21
N VAL A 168 -2.45 15.91 -1.77
CA VAL A 168 -1.40 14.98 -2.19
C VAL A 168 -2.09 13.75 -2.75
N ARG A 169 -1.79 13.37 -3.99
CA ARG A 169 -2.25 12.14 -4.61
C ARG A 169 -1.14 11.11 -4.67
N ASP A 170 -1.43 9.89 -4.22
CA ASP A 170 -0.50 8.78 -4.31
C ASP A 170 -0.51 8.11 -5.70
N PRO A 171 0.52 7.29 -6.01
CA PRO A 171 0.62 6.53 -7.26
C PRO A 171 -0.56 5.59 -7.58
N PHE A 172 -1.37 5.24 -6.57
CA PHE A 172 -2.55 4.38 -6.70
C PHE A 172 -3.84 5.21 -6.86
N GLY A 173 -3.74 6.54 -6.85
CA GLY A 173 -4.84 7.46 -7.09
C GLY A 173 -5.60 7.90 -5.83
N HIS A 174 -5.09 7.61 -4.64
CA HIS A 174 -5.72 8.09 -3.40
C HIS A 174 -5.30 9.53 -3.13
N ASP A 175 -6.28 10.37 -2.79
CA ASP A 175 -6.06 11.76 -2.41
C ASP A 175 -5.96 11.90 -0.89
N TYR A 176 -5.02 12.72 -0.43
CA TYR A 176 -4.73 12.95 0.97
C TYR A 176 -4.65 14.43 1.31
N ARG A 177 -5.08 14.76 2.53
CA ARG A 177 -4.80 16.02 3.20
C ARG A 177 -3.61 15.84 4.15
N PRO A 178 -2.47 16.52 3.94
CA PRO A 178 -1.35 16.48 4.87
C PRO A 178 -1.67 17.27 6.15
N ILE A 179 -1.37 16.68 7.30
CA ILE A 179 -1.54 17.28 8.63
C ILE A 179 -0.21 17.21 9.37
N ARG A 180 0.29 18.37 9.83
CA ARG A 180 1.50 18.43 10.64
C ARG A 180 1.16 18.22 12.12
N HIS A 181 1.66 17.14 12.70
CA HIS A 181 1.62 16.91 14.13
C HIS A 181 2.94 17.38 14.76
N ALA A 182 2.86 18.46 15.54
CA ALA A 182 4.01 18.97 16.28
C ALA A 182 4.44 17.99 17.37
N THR A 183 5.68 17.50 17.28
CA THR A 183 6.31 16.68 18.33
C THR A 183 7.00 17.60 19.34
N HIS A 184 6.33 17.86 20.46
CA HIS A 184 6.77 18.70 21.58
C HIS A 184 7.05 20.19 21.28
N ARG A 185 6.62 21.05 22.23
CA ARG A 185 6.64 22.54 22.15
C ARG A 185 8.01 23.21 21.97
N LEU A 186 9.11 22.45 21.95
CA LEU A 186 10.48 22.98 21.93
C LEU A 186 11.19 22.86 20.56
N HIS A 187 10.52 22.33 19.52
CA HIS A 187 11.13 22.22 18.20
C HIS A 187 10.88 23.45 17.31
N ALA A 188 11.78 23.66 16.34
CA ALA A 188 11.75 24.77 15.40
C ALA A 188 10.44 24.82 14.57
N PRO A 189 10.04 25.99 14.03
CA PRO A 189 8.97 26.08 13.04
C PRO A 189 9.21 25.10 11.87
N GLY A 190 8.20 24.30 11.51
CA GLY A 190 8.31 23.23 10.51
C GLY A 190 8.71 21.86 11.08
N ALA A 191 9.09 21.77 12.35
CA ALA A 191 9.36 20.50 13.01
C ALA A 191 8.07 19.77 13.40
N GLY A 192 8.02 18.47 13.12
CA GLY A 192 6.87 17.61 13.38
C GLY A 192 6.68 16.60 12.25
N ALA A 193 6.07 15.47 12.58
CA ALA A 193 5.73 14.45 11.59
C ALA A 193 4.51 14.91 10.77
N ILE A 194 4.56 14.71 9.46
CA ILE A 194 3.40 14.94 8.57
C ILE A 194 2.67 13.61 8.42
N TYR A 195 1.38 13.61 8.72
CA TYR A 195 0.47 12.49 8.45
C TYR A 195 -0.38 12.83 7.24
N TYR A 196 -0.74 11.84 6.45
CA TYR A 196 -1.52 11.99 5.23
C TYR A 196 -2.89 11.36 5.45
N VAL A 197 -3.91 12.18 5.69
CA VAL A 197 -5.28 11.69 5.93
C VAL A 197 -6.00 11.57 4.60
N GLU A 198 -6.41 10.36 4.24
CA GLU A 198 -7.16 10.15 3.00
C GLU A 198 -8.47 10.95 3.03
N ILE A 199 -8.76 11.63 1.92
CA ILE A 199 -10.01 12.36 1.72
C ILE A 199 -10.89 11.58 0.77
N GLU A 200 -12.20 11.54 1.05
CA GLU A 200 -13.14 10.96 0.10
C GLU A 200 -13.06 11.74 -1.22
N PRO A 201 -13.10 11.03 -2.37
CA PRO A 201 -13.12 11.69 -3.65
C PRO A 201 -14.34 12.62 -3.68
N GLN A 202 -14.10 13.91 -3.89
CA GLN A 202 -15.19 14.86 -4.08
C GLN A 202 -15.87 14.49 -5.40
N SER A 203 -17.03 13.82 -5.33
CA SER A 203 -17.88 13.64 -6.49
C SER A 203 -18.13 15.03 -7.11
N GLU A 204 -17.75 15.22 -8.36
CA GLU A 204 -17.87 16.50 -9.10
C GLU A 204 -19.31 17.08 -9.09
N GLU A 205 -20.32 16.32 -8.67
CA GLU A 205 -21.71 16.75 -8.51
C GLU A 205 -21.92 17.83 -7.43
N ALA A 206 -21.01 18.02 -6.47
CA ALA A 206 -21.17 19.06 -5.44
C ALA A 206 -20.73 20.48 -5.92
N GLN A 207 -19.95 20.58 -7.00
CA GLN A 207 -19.42 21.86 -7.50
C GLN A 207 -20.39 22.58 -8.48
N GLN A 208 -21.49 21.94 -8.88
CA GLN A 208 -22.48 22.49 -9.82
C GLN A 208 -23.85 22.69 -9.15
N ARG A 209 -23.91 23.45 -8.06
CA ARG A 209 -25.14 24.22 -7.76
C ARG A 209 -24.87 25.68 -8.07
N PRO A 210 -25.34 26.22 -9.20
CA PRO A 210 -25.40 27.66 -9.35
C PRO A 210 -26.39 28.18 -8.31
N GLU A 211 -25.98 29.21 -7.58
CA GLU A 211 -26.85 30.01 -6.72
C GLU A 211 -27.96 30.60 -7.61
N GLU A 212 -29.14 29.97 -7.60
CA GLU A 212 -30.35 30.63 -8.08
C GLU A 212 -30.60 31.82 -7.16
N SER A 213 -30.24 32.99 -7.70
CA SER A 213 -30.53 34.30 -7.13
C SER A 213 -32.04 34.45 -6.99
N GLU A 214 -32.55 34.40 -5.76
CA GLU A 214 -33.86 34.97 -5.42
C GLU A 214 -33.81 36.49 -5.58
N HIS A 215 -34.02 36.96 -6.81
CA HIS A 215 -34.49 38.30 -7.09
C HIS A 215 -35.98 38.24 -7.41
N LEU A 216 -36.80 38.64 -6.45
CA LEU A 216 -38.18 39.07 -6.66
C LEU A 216 -38.33 40.51 -6.14
N PRO A 217 -38.91 41.41 -6.94
CA PRO A 217 -39.97 42.29 -6.50
C PRO A 217 -41.35 41.64 -6.74
#